data_AF-H8Z8B4-F1
#
_entry.id   AF-H8Z8B4-F1
#
_cell.length_a   1.000
_cell.length_b   1.000
_cell.length_c   1.000
_cell.angle_alpha   90.00
_cell.angle_beta   90.00
_cell.angle_gamma   90.00
#
_symmetry.space_group_name_H-M   'P 1'
#
loop_
_entity.id
_entity.type
_entity.pdbx_description
1 polymer ?
#
loop_
_entity_poly.entity_id
_entity_poly.type
_entity_poly.pdbx_seq_one_letter_code
_entity_poly.pdbx_strand_id
1 'polypeptide(L)' 'MSVSIRIDDNLYAAAKSQASAEMRSIPQQIAYWAKVGRAALDNPDLPIEFVRDTLQALEESSEPFDLPEQ' A
#
# COMPACT_ATOMS: atom_id res chain seq x y z
N MET A 1 18.76 2.99 -1.62
CA MET A 1 19.47 1.72 -1.87
C MET A 1 18.51 0.79 -2.61
N SER A 2 18.90 0.20 -3.73
CA SER A 2 18.09 -0.78 -4.45
C SER A 2 18.67 -2.17 -4.24
N VAL A 3 17.81 -3.15 -3.96
CA VAL A 3 18.17 -4.56 -3.84
C VAL A 3 17.42 -5.31 -4.92
N SER A 4 18.14 -6.09 -5.73
CA SER A 4 17.52 -6.93 -6.75
C SER A 4 16.99 -8.20 -6.09
N ILE A 5 15.70 -8.49 -6.30
CA ILE A 5 15.03 -9.70 -5.82
C ILE A 5 14.45 -10.45 -7.02
N ARG A 6 14.52 -11.79 -6.97
CA ARG A 6 13.81 -12.64 -7.94
C ARG A 6 12.37 -12.79 -7.48
N ILE A 7 11.44 -12.71 -8.43
CA ILE A 7 10.01 -12.85 -8.21
C ILE A 7 9.45 -13.77 -9.28
N ASP A 8 8.40 -14.51 -8.95
CA ASP A 8 7.69 -15.36 -9.90
C ASP A 8 7.07 -14.55 -11.04
N ASP A 9 7.11 -15.10 -12.26
CA ASP A 9 6.57 -14.44 -13.46
C ASP A 9 5.07 -14.15 -13.32
N ASN A 10 4.32 -15.03 -12.65
CA ASN A 10 2.90 -14.85 -12.38
C ASN A 10 2.64 -13.64 -11.48
N LEU A 11 3.45 -13.47 -10.42
CA LEU A 11 3.34 -12.34 -9.51
C LEU A 11 3.70 -11.04 -10.23
N TYR A 12 4.75 -11.06 -11.06
CA TYR A 12 5.14 -9.91 -11.86
C TYR A 12 4.05 -9.51 -12.87
N ALA A 13 3.43 -10.47 -13.55
CA ALA A 13 2.35 -10.22 -14.50
C ALA A 13 1.11 -9.62 -13.80
N ALA A 14 0.72 -10.16 -12.64
CA ALA A 14 -0.36 -9.61 -11.83
C ALA A 14 -0.06 -8.17 -11.36
N ALA A 15 1.16 -7.94 -10.86
CA ALA A 15 1.60 -6.63 -10.42
C ALA A 15 1.60 -5.62 -11.57
N LYS A 16 2.05 -6.04 -12.77
CA LYS A 16 2.05 -5.19 -13.97
C LYS A 16 0.63 -4.75 -14.35
N SER A 17 -0.33 -5.68 -14.33
CA SER A 17 -1.73 -5.36 -14.63
C SER A 17 -2.32 -4.36 -13.64
N GLN A 18 -2.11 -4.58 -12.33
CA GLN A 18 -2.65 -3.68 -11.30
C GLN A 18 -1.93 -2.33 -11.24
N ALA A 19 -0.61 -2.32 -11.42
CA ALA A 19 0.19 -1.11 -11.45
C ALA A 19 -0.31 -0.13 -12.54
N SER A 20 -0.67 -0.65 -13.72
CA SER A 20 -1.24 0.16 -14.80
C SER A 20 -2.62 0.73 -14.45
N ALA A 21 -3.47 -0.01 -13.74
CA ALA A 21 -4.79 0.46 -13.33
C ALA A 21 -4.71 1.53 -12.22
N GLU A 22 -3.75 1.40 -11.32
CA GLU A 22 -3.60 2.26 -10.13
C GLU A 22 -2.57 3.38 -10.30
N MET A 23 -2.06 3.59 -11.52
CA MET A 23 -1.02 4.58 -11.83
C MET A 23 0.23 4.47 -10.95
N ARG A 24 0.63 3.23 -10.59
CA ARG A 24 1.87 2.94 -9.85
C ARG A 24 2.92 2.32 -10.76
N SER A 25 4.19 2.38 -10.38
CA SER A 25 5.20 1.52 -11.00
C SER A 25 5.06 0.07 -10.52
N ILE A 26 5.54 -0.90 -11.31
CA ILE A 26 5.45 -2.32 -10.94
C ILE A 26 6.13 -2.61 -9.58
N PRO A 27 7.35 -2.09 -9.30
CA PRO A 27 7.97 -2.29 -7.98
C PRO A 27 7.16 -1.66 -6.85
N GLN A 28 6.53 -0.49 -7.08
CA GLN A 28 5.66 0.16 -6.09
C GLN A 28 4.40 -0.67 -5.81
N GLN A 29 3.80 -1.27 -6.83
CA GLN A 29 2.62 -2.14 -6.65
C GLN A 29 2.96 -3.37 -5.80
N ILE A 30 4.12 -4.00 -6.04
CA ILE A 30 4.59 -5.14 -5.24
C ILE A 30 4.89 -4.70 -3.80
N ALA A 31 5.56 -3.56 -3.62
CA ALA A 31 5.85 -3.01 -2.30
C ALA A 31 4.56 -2.69 -1.52
N TYR A 32 3.54 -2.17 -2.20
CA TYR A 32 2.23 -1.93 -1.63
C TYR A 32 1.58 -3.22 -1.13
N TRP A 33 1.53 -4.28 -1.96
CA TRP A 33 1.02 -5.59 -1.52
C TRP A 33 1.78 -6.16 -0.33
N ALA A 34 3.11 -6.01 -0.30
CA ALA A 34 3.93 -6.43 0.84
C ALA A 34 3.59 -5.63 2.12
N LYS A 35 3.38 -4.31 1.99
CA LYS A 35 2.99 -3.43 3.11
C LYS A 35 1.63 -3.82 3.68
N VAL A 36 0.63 -4.00 2.82
CA VAL A 36 -0.73 -4.42 3.20
C VAL A 36 -0.71 -5.82 3.80
N GLY A 37 -0.04 -6.78 3.15
CA GLY A 37 0.06 -8.16 3.63
C GLY A 37 0.71 -8.27 5.00
N ARG A 38 1.80 -7.52 5.24
CA ARG A 38 2.43 -7.47 6.58
C ARG A 38 1.46 -6.91 7.62
N ALA A 39 0.81 -5.78 7.33
CA ALA A 39 -0.12 -5.16 8.26
C ALA A 39 -1.33 -6.06 8.57
N ALA A 40 -1.82 -6.81 7.59
CA ALA A 40 -2.90 -7.78 7.79
C ALA A 40 -2.46 -9.00 8.64
N LEU A 41 -1.23 -9.46 8.47
CA LEU A 41 -0.67 -10.54 9.31
C LEU A 41 -0.45 -10.09 10.75
N ASP A 42 -0.02 -8.84 10.95
CA ASP A 42 0.18 -8.25 12.29
C ASP A 42 -1.16 -7.98 13.00
N ASN A 43 -2.26 -7.82 12.25
CA ASN A 43 -3.59 -7.51 12.77
C ASN A 43 -4.64 -8.48 12.20
N PRO A 44 -4.60 -9.78 12.59
CA PRO A 44 -5.44 -10.82 12.00
C PRO A 44 -6.94 -10.63 12.23
N ASP A 45 -7.31 -9.88 13.27
CA ASP A 45 -8.70 -9.58 13.61
C ASP A 45 -9.29 -8.45 12.74
N LEU A 46 -8.46 -7.72 12.01
CA LEU A 46 -8.91 -6.62 11.16
C LEU A 46 -9.18 -7.10 9.73
N PRO A 47 -10.31 -6.71 9.11
CA PRO A 47 -10.54 -6.95 7.70
C PRO A 47 -9.45 -6.32 6.84
N ILE A 48 -9.01 -7.04 5.79
CA ILE A 48 -7.96 -6.56 4.88
C ILE A 48 -8.31 -5.22 4.21
N GLU A 49 -9.58 -5.01 3.91
CA GLU A 49 -10.08 -3.74 3.35
C GLU A 49 -9.86 -2.59 4.34
N PHE A 50 -10.12 -2.81 5.64
CA PHE A 50 -9.88 -1.81 6.68
C PHE A 50 -8.39 -1.48 6.79
N VAL A 51 -7.53 -2.50 6.81
CA VAL A 51 -6.07 -2.32 6.85
C VAL A 51 -5.60 -1.50 5.64
N ARG A 52 -6.09 -1.83 4.44
CA ARG A 52 -5.78 -1.12 3.20
C ARG A 52 -6.15 0.36 3.29
N ASP A 53 -7.39 0.64 3.64
CA ASP A 53 -7.93 2.00 3.64
C ASP A 53 -7.25 2.85 4.71
N THR A 54 -6.94 2.26 5.88
CA THR A 54 -6.19 2.94 6.94
C THR A 54 -4.77 3.29 6.50
N LEU A 55 -4.08 2.37 5.81
CA LEU A 55 -2.74 2.63 5.28
C LEU A 55 -2.74 3.73 4.21
N GLN A 56 -3.80 3.81 3.40
CA GLN A 56 -3.98 4.87 2.43
C GLN A 56 -4.24 6.22 3.10
N ALA A 57 -5.14 6.26 4.09
CA ALA A 57 -5.43 7.46 4.87
C ALA A 57 -4.19 8.01 5.61
N LEU A 58 -3.28 7.14 6.04
CA LEU A 58 -2.01 7.54 6.64
C LEU A 58 -1.00 8.12 5.64
N GLU A 59 -1.13 7.81 4.35
CA GLU A 59 -0.31 8.40 3.29
C GLU A 59 -0.91 9.72 2.73
N GLU A 60 -2.17 10.00 3.03
CA GLU A 60 -2.80 11.28 2.71
C GLU A 60 -2.24 12.39 3.61
N SER A 61 -2.02 13.56 3.03
CA SER A 61 -1.58 14.74 3.78
C SER A 61 -2.66 15.15 4.78
N SER A 62 -2.40 14.96 6.07
CA SER A 62 -3.26 15.50 7.11
C SER A 62 -3.16 17.02 7.11
N GLU A 63 -4.26 17.72 6.86
CA GLU A 63 -4.32 19.17 7.05
C GLU A 63 -4.32 19.48 8.56
N PRO A 64 -3.48 20.41 9.05
CA PRO A 64 -3.57 20.88 10.41
C PRO A 64 -4.96 21.44 10.67
N PHE A 65 -5.64 20.93 11.70
CA PHE A 65 -6.90 21.50 12.12
C PHE A 65 -6.63 22.82 12.87
N ASP A 66 -6.90 23.96 12.23
CA ASP A 66 -6.85 25.26 12.87
C ASP A 66 -8.09 25.47 13.76
N LEU A 67 -7.85 25.55 15.06
CA LEU A 67 -8.89 25.89 16.04
C LEU A 67 -9.23 27.38 15.90
N PRO A 68 -10.52 27.76 15.80
CA PRO A 68 -10.89 29.17 15.81
C PRO A 68 -10.45 29.82 17.13
N GLU A 69 -9.77 30.97 17.04
CA GLU A 69 -9.49 31.81 18.21
C GLU A 69 -10.82 32.20 18.88
N GLN A 70 -10.93 31.95 20.18
CA GLN A 70 -12.09 32.35 20.99
C GLN A 70 -12.05 33.82 21.37
#